data_AF-A0A2E4P8E6-F1
#
_entry.id   AF-A0A2E4P8E6-F1
#
_cell.length_a   1.000
_cell.length_b   1.000
_cell.length_c   1.000
_cell.angle_alpha   90.00
_cell.angle_beta   90.00
_cell.angle_gamma   90.00
#
_symmetry.space_group_name_H-M   'P 1'
#
loop_
_entity.id
_entity.type
_entity.pdbx_description
1 polymer ?
#
loop_
_entity_poly.entity_id
_entity_poly.type
_entity_poly.pdbx_seq_one_letter_code
_entity_poly.pdbx_strand_id
1 'polypeptide(L)'
;MSSDFYEWLLLKKKELRLTNKDIGEVIRKNESAVQKAISRQSLDHFEMQALRNYFEKRSIDNNVFALNEPPEDYSTTITDEQAIKYIIENEDTLMENKMFKMWVENLINRHNNTQLKK
;
A
#
# COMPACT_ATOMS: atom_id res chain seq x y z
N MET A 1 0.27 -30.24 1.43
CA MET A 1 -0.12 -28.85 1.75
C MET A 1 1.02 -27.84 1.50
N SER A 2 1.92 -28.08 0.53
CA SER A 2 3.08 -27.20 0.22
C SER A 2 2.84 -26.33 -1.03
N SER A 3 2.12 -26.84 -2.03
CA SER A 3 1.97 -26.16 -3.34
C SER A 3 1.32 -24.79 -3.23
N ASP A 4 0.27 -24.66 -2.41
CA ASP A 4 -0.56 -23.46 -2.33
C ASP A 4 0.23 -22.22 -1.88
N PHE A 5 1.24 -22.39 -1.03
CA PHE A 5 2.09 -21.27 -0.61
C PHE A 5 2.99 -20.76 -1.74
N TYR A 6 3.59 -21.66 -2.52
CA TYR A 6 4.49 -21.27 -3.60
C TYR A 6 3.74 -20.65 -4.77
N GLU A 7 2.54 -21.15 -5.07
CA GLU A 7 1.64 -20.52 -6.04
C GLU A 7 1.25 -19.12 -5.60
N TRP A 8 0.84 -18.95 -4.33
CA TRP A 8 0.56 -17.64 -3.75
C TRP A 8 1.76 -16.70 -3.80
N LEU A 9 2.95 -17.19 -3.45
CA LEU A 9 4.19 -16.40 -3.46
C LEU A 9 4.53 -15.92 -4.88
N LEU A 10 4.38 -16.79 -5.89
CA LEU A 10 4.62 -16.42 -7.29
C LEU A 10 3.62 -15.37 -7.79
N LEU A 11 2.35 -15.49 -7.40
CA LEU A 11 1.32 -14.48 -7.70
C LEU A 11 1.68 -13.13 -7.07
N LYS A 12 1.97 -13.10 -5.77
CA LYS A 12 2.35 -11.86 -5.06
C LYS A 12 3.62 -11.23 -5.62
N LYS A 13 4.60 -12.05 -5.97
CA LYS A 13 5.83 -11.59 -6.62
C LYS A 13 5.52 -10.91 -7.97
N LYS A 14 4.59 -11.45 -8.76
CA LYS A 14 4.16 -10.87 -10.03
C LYS A 14 3.36 -9.59 -9.84
N GLU A 15 2.38 -9.59 -8.93
CA GLU A 15 1.55 -8.42 -8.59
C GLU A 15 2.40 -7.21 -8.18
N LEU A 16 3.39 -7.45 -7.31
CA LEU A 16 4.23 -6.41 -6.73
C LEU A 16 5.55 -6.19 -7.49
N ARG A 17 5.70 -6.84 -8.65
CA ARG A 17 6.89 -6.79 -9.52
C ARG A 17 8.21 -7.02 -8.75
N LEU A 18 8.19 -7.94 -7.79
CA LEU A 18 9.34 -8.25 -6.94
C LEU A 18 10.33 -9.15 -7.66
N THR A 19 11.61 -8.92 -7.40
CA THR A 19 12.72 -9.73 -7.87
C THR A 19 13.08 -10.83 -6.85
N ASN A 20 13.89 -11.81 -7.27
CA ASN A 20 14.42 -12.81 -6.32
C ASN A 20 15.35 -12.15 -5.27
N LYS A 21 15.96 -11.00 -5.59
CA LYS A 21 16.76 -10.22 -4.66
C LYS A 21 15.89 -9.65 -3.54
N ASP A 22 14.75 -9.05 -3.87
CA ASP A 22 13.84 -8.45 -2.88
C ASP A 22 13.30 -9.51 -1.90
N ILE A 23 12.91 -10.68 -2.42
CA ILE A 23 12.52 -11.83 -1.59
C ILE A 23 13.68 -12.28 -0.69
N GLY A 24 14.90 -12.28 -1.24
CA GLY A 24 16.12 -12.62 -0.53
C GLY A 24 16.44 -11.69 0.63
N GLU A 25 16.14 -10.40 0.52
CA GLU A 25 16.30 -9.44 1.61
C GLU A 25 15.36 -9.77 2.79
N VAL A 26 14.14 -10.25 2.52
CA VAL A 26 13.17 -10.64 3.56
C VAL A 26 13.62 -11.89 4.31
N ILE A 27 14.07 -12.92 3.59
CA ILE A 27 14.44 -14.22 4.19
C ILE A 27 15.96 -14.40 4.38
N ARG A 28 16.72 -13.32 4.25
CA ARG A 28 18.20 -13.30 4.40
C ARG A 28 18.92 -14.35 3.53
N LYS A 29 18.49 -14.50 2.28
CA LYS A 29 19.13 -15.36 1.28
C LYS A 29 19.59 -14.55 0.08
N ASN A 30 20.63 -15.04 -0.60
CA ASN A 30 21.01 -14.50 -1.90
C ASN A 30 20.03 -14.94 -3.00
N GLU A 31 20.06 -14.24 -4.12
CA GLU A 31 19.13 -14.43 -5.24
C GLU A 31 19.09 -15.87 -5.76
N SER A 32 20.25 -16.50 -5.91
CA SER A 32 20.37 -17.89 -6.38
C SER A 32 19.78 -18.89 -5.40
N ALA A 33 19.97 -18.67 -4.10
CA ALA A 33 19.40 -19.51 -3.06
C ALA A 33 17.87 -19.38 -3.00
N VAL A 34 17.33 -18.17 -3.18
CA VAL A 34 15.87 -17.93 -3.30
C VAL A 34 15.29 -18.67 -4.50
N GLN A 35 15.92 -18.54 -5.68
CA GLN A 35 15.45 -19.21 -6.90
C GLN A 35 15.39 -20.73 -6.70
N LYS A 36 16.43 -21.32 -6.11
CA LYS A 36 16.47 -22.75 -5.79
C LYS A 36 15.39 -23.13 -4.77
N ALA A 37 15.20 -22.34 -3.72
CA ALA A 37 14.22 -22.62 -2.68
C ALA A 37 12.78 -22.58 -3.19
N ILE A 38 12.44 -21.60 -4.04
CA ILE A 38 11.12 -21.51 -4.68
C ILE A 38 10.92 -22.68 -5.65
N SER A 39 11.90 -22.95 -6.52
CA SER A 39 11.80 -24.04 -7.51
C SER A 39 11.70 -25.42 -6.86
N ARG A 40 12.35 -25.64 -5.72
CA ARG A 40 12.34 -26.91 -4.99
C ARG A 40 11.26 -26.97 -3.91
N GLN A 41 10.47 -25.91 -3.76
CA GLN A 41 9.49 -25.76 -2.70
C GLN A 41 10.07 -26.07 -1.30
N SER A 42 11.26 -25.53 -1.01
CA SER A 42 12.06 -25.91 0.16
C SER A 42 12.30 -24.80 1.19
N LEU A 43 11.49 -23.74 1.18
CA LEU A 43 11.48 -22.75 2.25
C LEU A 43 11.02 -23.39 3.55
N ASP A 44 11.62 -22.97 4.66
CA ASP A 44 11.18 -23.41 5.98
C ASP A 44 9.99 -22.57 6.50
N HIS A 45 9.42 -23.01 7.62
CA HIS A 45 8.25 -22.35 8.21
C HIS A 45 8.51 -20.88 8.59
N PHE A 46 9.70 -20.55 9.11
CA PHE A 46 10.03 -19.19 9.50
C PHE A 46 10.22 -18.28 8.28
N GLU A 47 10.81 -18.80 7.21
CA GLU A 47 10.96 -18.11 5.93
C GLU A 47 9.59 -17.83 5.29
N MET A 48 8.69 -18.81 5.30
CA MET A 48 7.32 -18.63 4.83
C MET A 48 6.57 -17.57 5.65
N GLN A 49 6.71 -17.60 6.98
CA GLN A 49 6.06 -16.63 7.86
C GLN A 49 6.62 -15.21 7.67
N ALA A 50 7.94 -15.07 7.50
CA ALA A 50 8.57 -13.78 7.24
C ALA A 50 8.05 -13.15 5.94
N LEU A 51 7.88 -13.97 4.89
CA LEU A 51 7.29 -13.52 3.63
C LEU A 51 5.82 -13.11 3.80
N ARG A 52 5.01 -13.92 4.51
CA ARG A 52 3.61 -13.55 4.82
C ARG A 52 3.53 -12.20 5.52
N ASN A 53 4.29 -12.01 6.58
CA ASN A 53 4.31 -10.76 7.34
C ASN A 53 4.76 -9.58 6.47
N TYR A 54 5.76 -9.78 5.60
CA TYR A 54 6.21 -8.75 4.66
C TYR A 54 5.10 -8.33 3.69
N PHE A 55 4.40 -9.30 3.09
CA PHE A 55 3.31 -9.02 2.15
C PHE A 55 2.07 -8.44 2.83
N GLU A 56 1.73 -8.89 4.03
CA GLU A 56 0.64 -8.32 4.84
C GLU A 56 0.94 -6.89 5.22
N LYS A 57 2.14 -6.61 5.74
CA LYS A 57 2.57 -5.25 6.07
C LYS A 57 2.56 -4.36 4.84
N ARG A 58 3.04 -4.84 3.69
CA ARG A 58 3.01 -4.07 2.45
C ARG A 58 1.59 -3.87 1.90
N SER A 59 0.67 -4.80 2.15
CA SER A 59 -0.75 -4.62 1.84
C SER A 59 -1.39 -3.58 2.75
N ILE A 60 -1.00 -3.53 4.02
CA ILE A 60 -1.41 -2.47 4.95
C ILE A 60 -0.81 -1.15 4.50
N ASP A 61 0.48 -1.09 4.20
CA ASP A 61 1.14 0.14 3.75
C ASP A 61 0.60 0.61 2.40
N ASN A 62 0.22 -0.28 1.48
CA ASN A 62 -0.47 0.08 0.23
C ASN A 62 -1.93 0.48 0.45
N ASN A 63 -2.63 -0.07 1.44
CA ASN A 63 -3.96 0.41 1.82
C ASN A 63 -3.87 1.76 2.52
N VAL A 64 -2.84 1.97 3.35
CA VAL A 64 -2.54 3.25 4.00
C VAL A 64 -2.12 4.26 2.94
N PHE A 65 -1.27 3.92 1.96
CA PHE A 65 -0.96 4.77 0.82
C PHE A 65 -2.18 5.00 -0.08
N ALA A 66 -3.02 4.00 -0.38
CA ALA A 66 -4.26 4.20 -1.14
C ALA A 66 -5.30 5.06 -0.39
N LEU A 67 -5.23 5.09 0.96
CA LEU A 67 -6.01 5.98 1.82
C LEU A 67 -5.34 7.36 2.02
N ASN A 68 -4.05 7.51 1.69
CA ASN A 68 -3.24 8.71 1.93
C ASN A 68 -2.69 9.39 0.65
N GLU A 69 -2.81 8.75 -0.51
CA GLU A 69 -2.59 9.34 -1.81
C GLU A 69 -3.93 9.94 -2.26
N PRO A 70 -3.94 11.20 -2.73
CA PRO A 70 -5.10 11.70 -3.43
C PRO A 70 -5.34 10.74 -4.62
N PRO A 71 -6.54 10.16 -4.76
CA PRO A 71 -6.77 9.13 -5.77
C PRO A 71 -6.32 9.61 -7.15
N GLU A 72 -5.63 8.73 -7.90
CA GLU A 72 -5.01 9.06 -9.20
C GLU A 72 -6.01 9.52 -10.26
N ASP A 73 -7.32 9.47 -9.96
CA ASP A 73 -8.44 9.99 -10.75
C ASP A 73 -9.08 11.28 -10.18
N TYR A 74 -8.37 12.08 -9.37
CA TYR A 74 -8.82 13.43 -8.97
C TYR A 74 -8.61 14.48 -10.07
N SER A 75 -8.99 14.12 -11.29
CA SER A 75 -9.34 15.07 -12.34
C SER A 75 -10.86 15.26 -12.35
N THR A 76 -11.35 16.25 -11.59
CA THR A 76 -12.57 17.04 -11.90
C THR A 76 -13.99 16.47 -11.68
N THR A 77 -14.27 15.55 -10.75
CA THR A 77 -15.68 15.14 -10.50
C THR A 77 -16.16 15.00 -9.05
N ILE A 78 -15.33 15.28 -8.04
CA ILE A 78 -15.76 15.20 -6.64
C ILE A 78 -16.04 16.61 -6.14
N THR A 79 -17.27 16.86 -5.68
CA THR A 79 -17.63 18.17 -5.12
C THR A 79 -16.95 18.37 -3.78
N ASP A 80 -16.71 19.63 -3.40
CA ASP A 80 -16.12 19.97 -2.08
C ASP A 80 -16.84 19.26 -0.92
N GLU A 81 -18.16 19.07 -1.03
CA GLU A 81 -19.00 18.39 -0.03
C GLU A 81 -18.66 16.90 0.11
N GLN A 82 -18.36 16.21 -0.99
CA GLN A 82 -17.98 14.80 -0.97
C GLN A 82 -16.57 14.61 -0.39
N ALA A 83 -15.65 15.53 -0.69
CA ALA A 83 -14.33 15.54 -0.09
C ALA A 83 -14.38 15.78 1.42
N ILE A 84 -15.23 16.73 1.87
CA ILE A 84 -15.44 17.00 3.31
C ILE A 84 -16.04 15.79 4.02
N LYS A 85 -17.03 15.12 3.44
CA LYS A 85 -17.62 13.91 4.02
C LYS A 85 -16.58 12.80 4.20
N TYR A 86 -15.73 12.59 3.19
CA TYR A 86 -14.65 11.59 3.26
C TYR A 86 -13.64 11.89 4.37
N ILE A 87 -13.28 13.16 4.56
CA ILE A 87 -12.39 13.59 5.65
C ILE A 87 -13.00 13.28 7.02
N ILE A 88 -14.28 13.58 7.22
CA ILE A 88 -15.00 13.33 8.49
C ILE A 88 -15.10 11.83 8.78
N GLU A 89 -15.39 11.01 7.77
CA GLU A 89 -15.52 9.56 7.94
C GLU A 89 -14.19 8.85 8.25
N ASN A 90 -13.05 9.50 8.00
CA ASN A 90 -11.72 8.89 8.10
C ASN A 90 -10.72 9.70 8.96
N GLU A 91 -11.22 10.66 9.76
CA GLU A 91 -10.41 11.63 10.52
C GLU A 91 -9.35 10.95 11.42
N ASP A 92 -9.72 9.88 12.10
CA ASP A 92 -8.85 9.12 13.00
C ASP A 92 -7.65 8.47 12.28
N THR A 93 -7.78 8.17 10.99
CA THR A 93 -6.74 7.50 10.19
C THR A 93 -5.85 8.51 9.46
N LEU A 94 -6.35 9.73 9.25
CA LEU A 94 -5.74 10.74 8.37
C LEU A 94 -4.97 11.84 9.14
N MET A 95 -5.16 11.92 10.46
CA MET A 95 -4.52 12.91 11.34
C MET A 95 -2.99 12.73 11.51
N GLU A 96 -2.43 11.56 11.14
CA GLU A 96 -0.99 11.30 11.24
C GLU A 96 -0.21 11.77 10.00
N ASN A 97 -0.88 12.11 8.89
CA ASN A 97 -0.21 12.44 7.63
C ASN A 97 -0.10 13.96 7.39
N LYS A 98 1.14 14.46 7.41
CA LYS A 98 1.47 15.87 7.15
C LYS A 98 1.07 16.36 5.75
N MET A 99 1.15 15.49 4.74
CA MET A 99 0.76 15.83 3.36
C MET A 99 -0.77 15.93 3.24
N PHE A 100 -1.50 15.07 3.95
CA PHE A 100 -2.95 15.12 3.99
C PHE A 100 -3.45 16.40 4.68
N LYS A 101 -2.84 16.79 5.80
CA LYS A 101 -3.14 18.06 6.48
C LYS A 101 -2.96 19.27 5.56
N MET A 102 -1.85 19.35 4.83
CA MET A 102 -1.63 20.42 3.86
C MET A 102 -2.67 20.42 2.72
N TRP A 103 -3.11 19.24 2.28
CA TRP A 103 -4.14 19.12 1.26
C TRP A 103 -5.51 19.60 1.75
N VAL A 104 -5.91 19.20 2.97
CA VAL A 104 -7.16 19.65 3.62
C VAL A 104 -7.15 21.18 3.81
N GLU A 105 -6.05 21.74 4.32
CA GLU A 105 -5.91 23.19 4.47
C GLU A 105 -6.06 23.93 3.12
N ASN A 106 -5.48 23.40 2.05
CA ASN A 106 -5.63 23.95 0.70
C ASN A 106 -7.03 23.79 0.13
N LEU A 107 -7.77 22.74 0.50
CA LEU A 107 -9.16 22.55 0.11
C LEU A 107 -10.07 23.58 0.81
N ILE A 108 -9.93 23.74 2.13
CA ILE A 108 -10.68 24.72 2.92
C ILE A 108 -10.40 26.15 2.41
N ASN A 109 -9.14 26.48 2.14
CA ASN A 109 -8.76 27.79 1.61
C ASN A 109 -9.37 28.06 0.22
N ARG A 110 -9.48 27.04 -0.64
CA ARG A 110 -10.15 27.18 -1.94
C ARG A 110 -11.66 27.38 -1.77
N HIS A 111 -12.29 26.61 -0.90
CA HIS A 111 -13.73 26.74 -0.63
C HIS A 111 -14.07 28.15 -0.11
N ASN A 112 -13.33 28.63 0.89
CA ASN A 112 -13.55 29.94 1.49
C ASN A 112 -13.33 31.09 0.48
N ASN A 113 -12.29 31.01 -0.36
CA ASN A 113 -12.05 32.00 -1.41
C ASN A 113 -13.12 32.00 -2.51
N THR A 114 -13.81 30.87 -2.72
CA THR A 114 -14.87 30.75 -3.72
C THR A 114 -16.21 31.29 -3.19
N GLN A 115 -16.46 31.15 -1.88
CA GLN A 115 -17.63 31.75 -1.20
C GLN A 115 -17.50 33.27 -1.01
N LEU A 116 -16.28 33.81 -0.86
CA LEU A 116 -16.04 35.25 -0.73
C LEU A 116 -16.11 36.03 -2.05
N LYS A 117 -16.22 35.34 -3.20
CA LYS A 117 -16.31 35.95 -4.54
C LYS A 117 -17.74 35.96 -5.12
N LYS A 118 -18.74 35.60 -4.32
CA LYS A 118 -20.17 35.77 -4.63
C LYS A 118 -20.75 36.88 -3.78
#